data_AF-A0A1F6HJS4-F1
#
_entry.id   AF-A0A1F6HJS4-F1
#
_cell.length_a   1.000
_cell.length_b   1.000
_cell.length_c   1.000
_cell.angle_alpha   90.00
_cell.angle_beta   90.00
_cell.angle_gamma   90.00
#
_symmetry.space_group_name_H-M   'P 1'
#
loop_
_entity.id
_entity.type
_entity.pdbx_description
1 polymer ?
#
loop_
_entity_poly.entity_id
_entity_poly.type
_entity_poly.pdbx_seq_one_letter_code
_entity_poly.pdbx_strand_id
1 'polypeptide(L)'
;MGIPAERITLVPTGTRRLARMTGMNGHKITEQVSPDSAEKVKDQLVGSSLRQGEFVIADLSVNNANRVFCAPVVFYTNNIQPPDADQVDAKTVVEVIAKTEGEKPKNNQPLPSSGRPEEQTEEQFMRRAMKLATENKLEFLMGEIANCEKQGLDARILRADVESLKRHS
;
A
#
# COMPACT_ATOMS: atom_id res chain seq x y z
N MET A 1 -4.42 -14.65 19.24
CA MET A 1 -3.29 -13.71 19.21
C MET A 1 -2.48 -14.07 17.98
N GLY A 2 -2.16 -13.11 17.11
CA GLY A 2 -1.33 -13.38 15.93
C GLY A 2 0.09 -13.71 16.33
N ILE A 3 0.82 -14.38 15.44
CA ILE A 3 2.25 -14.68 15.65
C ILE A 3 3.03 -13.50 15.05
N PRO A 4 3.84 -12.77 15.85
CA PRO A 4 4.54 -11.59 15.37
C PRO A 4 5.62 -11.98 14.37
N ALA A 5 5.67 -11.28 13.25
CA ALA A 5 6.71 -11.42 12.25
C ALA A 5 7.99 -10.74 12.75
N GLU A 6 9.11 -11.43 12.62
CA GLU A 6 10.44 -10.85 12.82
C GLU A 6 10.87 -10.06 11.59
N ARG A 7 10.56 -10.58 10.39
CA ARG A 7 10.95 -9.96 9.12
C ARG A 7 9.87 -10.16 8.06
N ILE A 8 9.60 -9.11 7.30
CA ILE A 8 8.69 -9.13 6.15
C ILE A 8 9.39 -8.54 4.94
N THR A 9 9.34 -9.27 3.83
CA THR A 9 9.87 -8.83 2.55
C THR A 9 8.72 -8.47 1.61
N LEU A 10 8.68 -7.21 1.21
CA LEU A 10 7.66 -6.64 0.32
C LEU A 10 8.27 -6.34 -1.05
N VAL A 11 7.56 -6.66 -2.12
CA VAL A 11 7.95 -6.34 -3.49
C VAL A 11 6.91 -5.38 -4.07
N PRO A 12 7.27 -4.13 -4.42
CA PRO A 12 6.32 -3.22 -5.04
C PRO A 12 5.94 -3.74 -6.43
N THR A 13 4.65 -3.86 -6.69
CA THR A 13 4.04 -4.16 -7.99
C THR A 13 3.36 -2.89 -8.54
N GLY A 14 3.12 -2.83 -9.85
CA GLY A 14 2.31 -1.75 -10.43
C GLY A 14 2.90 -0.36 -10.29
N THR A 15 4.23 -0.25 -10.27
CA THR A 15 4.95 1.01 -10.09
C THR A 15 4.73 2.01 -11.24
N ARG A 16 3.95 1.66 -12.27
CA ARG A 16 3.52 2.53 -13.38
C ARG A 16 2.95 3.89 -12.93
N ARG A 17 2.23 3.94 -11.80
CA ARG A 17 1.69 5.22 -11.30
C ARG A 17 2.82 6.15 -10.83
N LEU A 18 3.79 5.61 -10.08
CA LEU A 18 5.01 6.34 -9.73
C LEU A 18 5.83 6.68 -10.96
N ALA A 19 5.91 5.79 -11.95
CA ALA A 19 6.61 6.03 -13.20
C ALA A 19 6.10 7.31 -13.89
N ARG A 20 4.76 7.44 -13.97
CA ARG A 20 4.10 8.63 -14.54
C ARG A 20 4.31 9.89 -13.70
N MET A 21 4.23 9.79 -12.38
CA MET A 21 4.39 10.94 -11.48
C MET A 21 5.83 11.47 -11.42
N THR A 22 6.79 10.57 -11.52
CA THR A 22 8.23 10.89 -11.46
C THR A 22 8.82 11.15 -12.84
N GLY A 23 8.15 10.77 -13.92
CA GLY A 23 8.73 10.75 -15.27
C GLY A 23 9.83 9.69 -15.44
N MET A 24 9.93 8.74 -14.51
CA MET A 24 10.93 7.68 -14.53
C MET A 24 10.36 6.39 -15.13
N ASN A 25 11.19 5.57 -15.77
CA ASN A 25 10.78 4.22 -16.18
C ASN A 25 10.52 3.35 -14.94
N GLY A 26 9.57 2.41 -15.01
CA GLY A 26 9.22 1.49 -13.91
C GLY A 26 10.44 0.82 -13.25
N HIS A 27 11.42 0.44 -14.07
CA HIS A 27 12.70 -0.14 -13.65
C HIS A 27 13.61 0.78 -12.82
N LYS A 28 13.45 2.12 -12.92
CA LYS A 28 14.27 3.09 -12.18
C LYS A 28 13.67 3.48 -10.83
N ILE A 29 12.39 3.23 -10.62
CA ILE A 29 11.66 3.56 -9.37
C ILE A 29 12.25 2.76 -8.21
N THR A 30 12.59 1.51 -8.51
CA THR A 30 13.19 0.53 -7.62
C THR A 30 14.63 0.86 -7.20
N GLU A 31 15.44 1.48 -8.08
CA GLU A 31 16.81 1.91 -7.77
C GLU A 31 16.87 3.21 -6.96
N GLN A 32 15.75 3.93 -6.90
CA GLN A 32 15.64 5.25 -6.30
C GLN A 32 14.70 5.25 -5.09
N VAL A 33 14.37 4.07 -4.55
CA VAL A 33 13.60 3.96 -3.31
C VAL A 33 14.36 4.70 -2.21
N SER A 34 13.66 5.62 -1.53
CA SER A 34 14.26 6.36 -0.43
C SER A 34 14.63 5.41 0.71
N PRO A 35 15.76 5.61 1.40
CA PRO A 35 16.12 4.84 2.59
C PRO A 35 15.00 4.75 3.63
N ASP A 36 14.24 5.85 3.79
CA ASP A 36 13.14 5.96 4.76
C ASP A 36 11.87 5.22 4.31
N SER A 37 11.82 4.73 3.06
CA SER A 37 10.60 4.12 2.52
C SER A 37 10.24 2.83 3.25
N ALA A 38 11.23 2.04 3.68
CA ALA A 38 10.98 0.80 4.42
C ALA A 38 10.37 1.09 5.81
N GLU A 39 10.85 2.14 6.48
CA GLU A 39 10.35 2.58 7.78
C GLU A 39 8.94 3.14 7.67
N LYS A 40 8.65 3.99 6.68
CA LYS A 40 7.29 4.49 6.43
C LYS A 40 6.29 3.39 6.09
N VAL A 41 6.70 2.40 5.30
CA VAL A 41 5.84 1.25 4.98
C VAL A 41 5.60 0.43 6.25
N LYS A 42 6.63 0.21 7.06
CA LYS A 42 6.47 -0.45 8.37
C LYS A 42 5.45 0.28 9.24
N ASP A 43 5.60 1.59 9.44
CA ASP A 43 4.72 2.38 10.30
C ASP A 43 3.25 2.29 9.88
N GLN A 44 2.97 2.19 8.57
CA GLN A 44 1.63 1.97 8.04
C GLN A 44 1.09 0.56 8.27
N LEU A 45 1.97 -0.44 8.38
CA LEU A 45 1.61 -1.84 8.50
C LEU A 45 1.57 -2.34 9.95
N VAL A 46 2.18 -1.64 10.92
CA VAL A 46 2.13 -2.03 12.33
C VAL A 46 0.67 -2.22 12.79
N GLY A 47 0.40 -3.35 13.45
CA GLY A 47 -0.93 -3.75 13.90
C GLY A 47 -1.77 -4.45 12.83
N SER A 48 -1.29 -4.53 11.59
CA SER A 48 -1.95 -5.27 10.52
C SER A 48 -1.61 -6.76 10.58
N SER A 49 -2.53 -7.57 10.06
CA SER A 49 -2.24 -8.98 9.77
C SER A 49 -1.89 -9.17 8.31
N LEU A 50 -0.76 -9.82 8.02
CA LEU A 50 -0.26 -10.07 6.67
C LEU A 50 0.19 -11.51 6.55
N ARG A 51 -0.11 -12.16 5.41
CA ARG A 51 0.39 -13.50 5.08
C ARG A 51 1.27 -13.47 3.86
N GLN A 52 2.19 -14.43 3.79
CA GLN A 52 2.98 -14.64 2.59
C GLN A 52 2.07 -14.91 1.38
N GLY A 53 2.34 -14.23 0.27
CA GLY A 53 1.53 -14.32 -0.94
C GLY A 53 0.40 -13.28 -1.05
N GLU A 54 0.15 -12.48 -0.01
CA GLU A 54 -0.88 -11.45 -0.02
C GLU A 54 -0.40 -10.14 -0.64
N PHE A 55 -1.36 -9.37 -1.14
CA PHE A 55 -1.13 -8.01 -1.61
C PHE A 55 -1.56 -7.01 -0.55
N VAL A 56 -0.76 -5.97 -0.35
CA VAL A 56 -1.04 -4.88 0.58
C VAL A 56 -0.79 -3.54 -0.10
N ILE A 57 -1.48 -2.49 0.33
CA ILE A 57 -1.23 -1.13 -0.17
C ILE A 57 -0.52 -0.33 0.91
N ALA A 58 0.59 0.28 0.53
CA ALA A 58 1.32 1.22 1.37
C ALA A 58 1.97 2.30 0.50
N ASP A 59 2.33 3.41 1.11
CA ASP A 59 3.02 4.48 0.40
C ASP A 59 4.50 4.15 0.17
N LEU A 60 4.91 4.17 -1.10
CA LEU A 60 6.32 4.06 -1.51
C LEU A 60 6.91 5.47 -1.71
N SER A 61 8.05 5.74 -1.07
CA SER A 61 8.81 6.98 -1.27
C SER A 61 9.98 6.75 -2.21
N VAL A 62 10.10 7.56 -3.27
CA VAL A 62 11.23 7.52 -4.22
C VAL A 62 11.87 8.88 -4.40
N ASN A 63 13.19 8.88 -4.59
CA ASN A 63 14.00 10.06 -4.82
C ASN A 63 14.15 10.29 -6.33
N ASN A 64 13.86 11.50 -6.81
CA ASN A 64 14.13 11.86 -8.19
C ASN A 64 14.54 13.33 -8.29
N ALA A 65 15.74 13.59 -8.81
CA ALA A 65 16.28 14.93 -9.04
C ALA A 65 16.10 15.87 -7.81
N ASN A 66 16.49 15.39 -6.62
CA ASN A 66 16.36 16.09 -5.33
C ASN A 66 14.92 16.36 -4.87
N ARG A 67 13.93 15.65 -5.41
CA ARG A 67 12.54 15.66 -4.92
C ARG A 67 12.14 14.26 -4.46
N VAL A 68 11.44 14.19 -3.33
CA VAL A 68 10.85 12.94 -2.83
C VAL A 68 9.41 12.85 -3.32
N PHE A 69 9.10 11.81 -4.06
CA PHE A 69 7.74 11.49 -4.48
C PHE A 69 7.21 10.36 -3.61
N CYS A 70 6.00 10.54 -3.08
CA CYS A 70 5.32 9.56 -2.26
C CYS A 70 3.98 9.23 -2.91
N ALA A 71 3.70 7.95 -3.12
CA ALA A 71 2.43 7.52 -3.69
C ALA A 71 2.05 6.12 -3.19
N PRO A 72 0.74 5.81 -3.11
CA PRO A 72 0.28 4.48 -2.75
C PRO A 72 0.60 3.49 -3.86
N VAL A 73 1.21 2.36 -3.48
CA VAL A 73 1.61 1.26 -4.35
C VAL A 73 1.12 -0.06 -3.76
N VAL A 74 0.87 -1.02 -4.63
CA VAL A 74 0.61 -2.39 -4.21
C VAL A 74 1.94 -3.08 -3.94
N PHE A 75 2.06 -3.72 -2.79
CA PHE A 75 3.17 -4.59 -2.46
C PHE A 75 2.69 -6.03 -2.43
N TYR A 76 3.43 -6.91 -3.07
CA TYR A 76 3.32 -8.34 -2.88
C TYR A 76 4.18 -8.77 -1.70
N THR A 77 3.58 -9.50 -0.76
CA THR A 77 4.25 -10.03 0.42
C THR A 77 5.04 -11.28 0.05
N ASN A 78 6.29 -11.09 -0.35
CA ASN A 78 7.13 -12.13 -0.92
C ASN A 78 7.58 -13.17 0.12
N ASN A 79 7.89 -12.73 1.34
CA ASN A 79 8.34 -13.61 2.41
C ASN A 79 7.99 -13.04 3.79
N ILE A 80 7.63 -13.91 4.73
CA ILE A 80 7.45 -13.59 6.15
C ILE A 80 8.28 -14.58 6.97
N GLN A 81 8.98 -14.09 7.99
CA GLN A 81 9.69 -14.91 8.96
C GLN A 81 9.22 -14.58 10.39
N PRO A 82 8.89 -15.58 11.22
CA PRO A 82 8.73 -17.00 10.84
C PRO A 82 7.58 -17.21 9.83
N PRO A 83 7.53 -18.32 9.07
CA PRO A 83 6.52 -18.52 8.00
C PRO A 83 5.07 -18.51 8.51
N ASP A 84 4.87 -18.92 9.76
CA ASP A 84 3.56 -18.96 10.41
C ASP A 84 3.20 -17.61 11.07
N ALA A 85 4.10 -16.62 11.01
CA ALA A 85 3.81 -15.28 11.47
C ALA A 85 2.80 -14.59 10.56
N ASP A 86 1.87 -13.89 11.18
CA ASP A 86 0.79 -13.21 10.49
C ASP A 86 0.56 -11.80 11.02
N GLN A 87 1.36 -11.31 11.97
CA GLN A 87 1.18 -10.01 12.60
C GLN A 87 2.40 -9.12 12.44
N VAL A 88 2.19 -7.86 12.04
CA VAL A 88 3.25 -6.85 11.95
C VAL A 88 3.31 -6.05 13.25
N ASP A 89 4.47 -6.06 13.91
CA ASP A 89 4.69 -5.32 15.14
C ASP A 89 5.78 -4.25 14.96
N ALA A 90 5.91 -3.36 15.94
CA ALA A 90 6.94 -2.32 15.94
C ALA A 90 8.38 -2.87 15.92
N LYS A 91 8.59 -4.15 16.27
CA LYS A 91 9.90 -4.82 16.20
C LYS A 91 10.15 -5.52 14.86
N THR A 92 9.11 -5.69 14.04
CA THR A 92 9.22 -6.33 12.73
C THR A 92 10.14 -5.52 11.83
N VAL A 93 11.07 -6.20 11.17
CA VAL A 93 11.94 -5.63 10.14
C VAL A 93 11.21 -5.72 8.80
N VAL A 94 10.93 -4.58 8.18
CA VAL A 94 10.32 -4.53 6.84
C VAL A 94 11.42 -4.24 5.81
N GLU A 95 11.49 -5.07 4.79
CA GLU A 95 12.41 -4.91 3.66
C GLU A 95 11.61 -4.72 2.39
N VAL A 96 11.87 -3.63 1.66
CA VAL A 96 11.28 -3.39 0.34
C VAL A 96 12.29 -3.80 -0.72
N ILE A 97 12.05 -4.92 -1.39
CA ILE A 97 12.93 -5.43 -2.44
C ILE A 97 12.41 -5.00 -3.81
N ALA A 98 13.25 -4.21 -4.47
CA ALA A 98 13.23 -3.98 -5.89
C ALA A 98 13.47 -5.27 -6.68
N LYS A 99 12.42 -5.93 -7.18
CA LYS A 99 12.61 -6.92 -8.26
C LYS A 99 12.47 -6.20 -9.59
N THR A 100 13.48 -6.36 -10.42
CA THR A 100 13.45 -5.98 -11.84
C THR A 100 12.23 -6.64 -12.49
N GLU A 101 11.28 -5.87 -13.02
CA GLU A 101 10.26 -6.41 -13.91
C GLU A 101 10.99 -7.19 -15.02
N GLY A 102 10.90 -8.52 -15.01
CA GLY A 102 11.62 -9.41 -15.93
C GLY A 102 12.49 -10.47 -15.25
N GLU A 103 12.89 -10.31 -13.99
CA GLU A 103 13.44 -11.43 -13.23
C GLU A 103 12.31 -12.27 -12.65
N LYS A 104 12.02 -13.37 -13.34
CA LYS A 104 11.22 -14.46 -12.76
C LYS A 104 11.77 -14.76 -11.36
N PRO A 105 10.97 -14.74 -10.27
CA PRO A 105 11.37 -15.32 -9.00
C PRO A 105 12.06 -16.67 -9.23
N LYS A 106 13.32 -16.80 -8.80
CA LYS A 106 14.11 -18.05 -8.87
C LYS A 106 13.60 -19.15 -7.93
N ASN A 107 12.34 -19.09 -7.50
CA ASN A 107 11.69 -20.18 -6.78
C ASN A 107 10.60 -20.75 -7.68
N ASN A 108 10.64 -22.07 -7.87
CA ASN A 108 9.76 -22.90 -8.71
C ASN A 108 8.27 -22.88 -8.30
N GLN A 109 7.67 -21.70 -8.14
CA GLN A 109 6.24 -21.55 -8.38
C GLN A 109 6.08 -21.06 -9.82
N PRO A 110 5.21 -21.69 -10.62
CA PRO A 110 4.92 -21.19 -11.94
C PRO A 110 4.35 -19.77 -11.78
N LEU A 111 5.09 -18.78 -12.26
CA LEU A 111 4.48 -17.52 -12.65
C LEU A 111 3.41 -17.88 -13.69
N PRO A 112 2.13 -17.54 -13.47
CA PRO A 112 1.10 -17.89 -14.42
C PRO A 112 1.46 -17.28 -15.77
N SER A 113 1.74 -18.16 -16.73
CA SER A 113 2.19 -17.76 -18.05
C SER A 113 1.07 -17.04 -18.78
N SER A 114 1.34 -15.78 -19.13
CA SER A 114 0.94 -15.12 -20.38
C SER A 114 -0.56 -15.14 -20.72
N GLY A 115 -1.25 -14.06 -20.35
CA GLY A 115 -2.57 -13.76 -20.89
C GLY A 115 -3.26 -12.52 -20.32
N ARG A 116 -2.57 -11.37 -20.17
CA ARG A 116 -3.18 -10.11 -19.66
C ARG A 116 -4.14 -10.20 -18.44
N PRO A 117 -3.92 -10.99 -17.36
CA PRO A 117 -4.81 -10.96 -16.19
C PRO A 117 -4.21 -10.18 -15.00
N GLU A 118 -2.88 -10.11 -14.88
CA GLU A 118 -2.17 -9.60 -13.70
C GLU A 118 -2.34 -8.08 -13.53
N GLU A 119 -2.27 -7.32 -14.62
CA GLU A 119 -2.57 -5.88 -14.62
C GLU A 119 -4.03 -5.58 -14.27
N GLN A 120 -4.96 -6.44 -14.71
CA GLN A 120 -6.37 -6.29 -14.34
C GLN A 120 -6.59 -6.59 -12.86
N THR A 121 -5.96 -7.64 -12.32
CA THR A 121 -6.09 -7.98 -10.89
C THR A 121 -5.47 -6.91 -10.00
N GLU A 122 -4.35 -6.30 -10.39
CA GLU A 122 -3.71 -5.23 -9.63
C GLU A 122 -4.51 -3.93 -9.69
N GLU A 123 -4.95 -3.51 -10.89
CA GLU A 123 -5.78 -2.32 -11.02
C GLU A 123 -7.14 -2.51 -10.34
N GLN A 124 -7.72 -3.71 -10.39
CA GLN A 124 -8.94 -4.05 -9.65
C GLN A 124 -8.70 -4.08 -8.14
N PHE A 125 -7.55 -4.58 -7.68
CA PHE A 125 -7.19 -4.58 -6.26
C PHE A 125 -6.99 -3.15 -5.75
N MET A 126 -6.23 -2.32 -6.46
CA MET A 126 -6.08 -0.88 -6.18
C MET A 126 -7.42 -0.16 -6.18
N ARG A 127 -8.28 -0.40 -7.19
CA ARG A 127 -9.63 0.19 -7.23
C ARG A 127 -10.47 -0.25 -6.04
N ARG A 128 -10.47 -1.54 -5.68
CA ARG A 128 -11.23 -2.07 -4.54
C ARG A 128 -10.72 -1.51 -3.22
N ALA A 129 -9.41 -1.48 -3.02
CA ALA A 129 -8.81 -0.96 -1.81
C ALA A 129 -8.98 0.57 -1.68
N MET A 130 -8.87 1.33 -2.78
CA MET A 130 -9.21 2.76 -2.78
C MET A 130 -10.69 3.00 -2.51
N LYS A 131 -11.57 2.15 -3.05
CA LYS A 131 -13.00 2.20 -2.77
C LYS A 131 -13.27 1.93 -1.28
N LEU A 132 -12.70 0.87 -0.72
CA LEU A 132 -12.79 0.53 0.71
C LEU A 132 -12.22 1.63 1.60
N ALA A 133 -11.07 2.22 1.25
CA ALA A 133 -10.49 3.34 1.99
C ALA A 133 -11.39 4.58 1.95
N THR A 134 -12.00 4.85 0.80
CA THR A 134 -12.97 5.94 0.64
C THR A 134 -14.25 5.68 1.45
N GLU A 135 -14.77 4.45 1.40
CA GLU A 135 -15.93 4.01 2.18
C GLU A 135 -15.67 4.10 3.69
N ASN A 136 -14.53 3.60 4.17
CA ASN A 136 -14.13 3.70 5.59
C ASN A 136 -13.94 5.17 6.03
N LYS A 137 -13.35 6.01 5.17
CA LYS A 137 -13.18 7.44 5.46
C LYS A 137 -14.53 8.16 5.49
N LEU A 138 -15.45 7.81 4.61
CA LEU A 138 -16.83 8.31 4.64
C LEU A 138 -17.54 7.89 5.92
N GLU A 139 -17.42 6.63 6.32
CA GLU A 139 -18.00 6.12 7.57
C GLU A 139 -17.48 6.87 8.79
N PHE A 140 -16.16 7.06 8.88
CA PHE A 140 -15.53 7.86 9.94
C PHE A 140 -16.06 9.30 9.98
N LEU A 141 -16.05 10.01 8.84
CA LEU A 141 -16.52 11.40 8.76
C LEU A 141 -18.01 11.52 9.10
N MET A 142 -18.83 10.55 8.69
CA MET A 142 -20.24 10.50 9.08
C MET A 142 -20.42 10.29 10.58
N GLY A 143 -19.58 9.44 11.20
CA GLY A 143 -19.54 9.26 12.65
C GLY A 143 -19.14 10.54 13.40
N GLU A 144 -18.13 11.24 12.92
CA GLU A 144 -17.66 12.50 13.51
C GLU A 144 -18.70 13.64 13.35
N ILE A 145 -19.39 13.72 12.22
CA ILE A 145 -20.52 14.66 12.05
C ILE A 145 -21.60 14.39 13.10
N ALA A 146 -21.99 13.13 13.29
CA ALA A 146 -22.98 12.77 14.31
C ALA A 146 -22.50 13.10 15.73
N ASN A 147 -21.19 13.02 15.99
CA ASN A 147 -20.59 13.40 17.27
C ASN A 147 -20.60 14.92 17.47
N CYS A 148 -20.19 15.71 16.47
CA CYS A 148 -20.28 17.17 16.49
C CYS A 148 -21.72 17.64 16.73
N GLU A 149 -22.70 17.06 16.03
CA GLU A 149 -24.12 17.40 16.20
C GLU A 149 -24.62 17.11 17.62
N LYS A 150 -24.23 15.97 18.21
CA LYS A 150 -24.55 15.66 19.62
C LYS A 150 -23.94 16.65 20.61
N GLN A 151 -22.79 17.22 20.29
CA GLN A 151 -22.10 18.21 21.12
C GLN A 151 -22.51 19.66 20.81
N GLY A 152 -23.43 19.88 19.86
CA GLY A 152 -23.86 21.23 19.44
C GLY A 152 -22.80 22.01 18.65
N LEU A 153 -21.81 21.31 18.08
CA LEU A 153 -20.71 21.88 17.29
C LEU A 153 -21.07 21.91 15.80
N ASP A 154 -20.62 22.96 15.10
CA ASP A 154 -20.83 23.09 13.65
C ASP A 154 -19.91 22.12 12.88
N ALA A 155 -20.53 21.15 12.19
CA ALA A 155 -19.86 20.14 11.39
C ALA A 155 -19.76 20.52 9.89
N ARG A 156 -19.96 21.80 9.51
CA ARG A 156 -19.99 22.25 8.10
C ARG A 156 -18.75 21.83 7.30
N ILE A 157 -17.56 21.88 7.88
CA ILE A 157 -16.31 21.48 7.22
C ILE A 157 -16.33 19.96 6.93
N LEU A 158 -16.69 19.15 7.92
CA LEU A 158 -16.80 17.69 7.77
C LEU A 158 -17.85 17.31 6.71
N ARG A 159 -18.97 18.03 6.65
CA ARG A 159 -20.01 17.82 5.62
C ARG A 159 -19.50 18.15 4.21
N ALA A 160 -18.72 19.22 4.06
CA ALA A 160 -18.10 19.57 2.79
C ALA A 160 -17.09 18.49 2.34
N ASP A 161 -16.32 17.93 3.29
CA ASP A 161 -15.40 16.83 3.01
C ASP A 161 -16.13 15.55 2.59
N VAL A 162 -17.26 15.22 3.23
CA VAL A 162 -18.13 14.09 2.81
C VAL A 162 -18.69 14.30 1.41
N GLU A 163 -19.19 15.50 1.08
CA GLU A 163 -19.68 15.78 -0.27
C GLU A 163 -18.57 15.69 -1.32
N SER A 164 -17.38 16.21 -1.00
CA SER A 164 -16.22 16.12 -1.87
C SER A 164 -15.83 14.66 -2.14
N LEU A 165 -15.75 13.85 -1.09
CA LEU A 165 -15.46 12.41 -1.20
C LEU A 165 -16.52 11.66 -2.01
N LYS A 166 -17.82 11.97 -1.84
CA LYS A 166 -18.91 11.36 -2.62
C LYS A 166 -18.89 11.73 -4.10
N ARG A 167 -18.40 12.93 -4.46
CA ARG A 167 -18.28 13.37 -5.86
C ARG A 167 -17.10 12.72 -6.59
N HIS A 168 -16.12 12.22 -5.85
CA HIS A 168 -14.90 11.62 -6.38
C HIS A 168 -14.82 10.08 -6.18
N SER A 169 -15.86 9.48 -5.60
CA SER A 169 -16.12 8.03 -5.53
C SER A 169 -16.83 7.53 -6.79
#